data_AF-A0A495T3W2-F1
#
_entry.id   AF-A0A495T3W2-F1
#
_cell.length_a   1.000
_cell.length_b   1.000
_cell.length_c   1.000
_cell.angle_alpha   90.00
_cell.angle_beta   90.00
_cell.angle_gamma   90.00
#
_symmetry.space_group_name_H-M   'P 1'
#
loop_
_entity.id
_entity.type
_entity.pdbx_description
1 polymer ?
#
loop_
_entity_poly.entity_id
_entity_poly.type
_entity_poly.pdbx_seq_one_letter_code
_entity_poly.pdbx_strand_id
1 'polypeptide(L)'
;MSERDLNPPRRNYYSVRSGKRPAGDGFSLADFKRFFRAAFDRLWGDGFFQEWFGYSCIDAGDVNGKAGGDNNLFVFRKLRTLGLWPIWEKLDAYAEDDLFDMIEFLYDHASKGIDGSYHQFNDCGWHYSKFDPQAGRDIFRQEMNEILADYGPGFELSNAGEILTLADDEFAPILSADVPHADAANVRDRVEAAKLKYRRRALSERKDAIRDLADVLEFLRAEAKSVLSSKDEADLFQLANNFGIRHHRRDQKTDYDSSIWLSWMFYYYLATIHACLRLIEKSNIAGPSSPTPQNS
;
A
#
# COMPACT_ATOMS: atom_id res chain seq x y z
N MET A 1 -13.14 -17.92 -10.55
CA MET A 1 -11.76 -17.75 -11.04
C MET A 1 -11.59 -18.67 -12.23
N SER A 2 -11.26 -18.14 -13.42
CA SER A 2 -10.94 -19.02 -14.56
C SER A 2 -9.50 -19.49 -14.41
N GLU A 3 -9.19 -20.72 -14.79
CA GLU A 3 -7.85 -21.35 -14.68
C GLU A 3 -6.70 -20.60 -15.38
N ARG A 4 -6.97 -19.48 -16.06
CA ARG A 4 -5.97 -18.70 -16.80
C ARG A 4 -5.14 -17.72 -15.95
N ASP A 5 -5.46 -17.52 -14.67
CA ASP A 5 -4.87 -16.43 -13.85
C ASP A 5 -3.91 -16.91 -12.75
N LEU A 6 -3.37 -18.13 -12.84
CA LEU A 6 -2.32 -18.58 -11.92
C LEU A 6 -0.94 -18.16 -12.45
N ASN A 7 -0.61 -16.88 -12.29
CA ASN A 7 0.77 -16.44 -12.51
C ASN A 7 1.67 -17.13 -11.47
N PRO A 8 2.81 -17.73 -11.89
CA PRO A 8 3.70 -18.39 -10.95
C PRO A 8 4.21 -17.39 -9.91
N PRO A 9 4.40 -17.80 -8.64
CA PRO A 9 4.83 -16.90 -7.59
C PRO A 9 6.16 -16.23 -7.95
N ARG A 10 6.25 -14.93 -7.65
CA ARG A 10 7.49 -14.15 -7.81
C ARG A 10 8.66 -14.87 -7.14
N ARG A 11 9.79 -14.97 -7.86
CA ARG A 11 11.03 -15.56 -7.35
C ARG A 11 12.24 -14.99 -8.06
N ASN A 12 13.37 -14.96 -7.36
CA ASN A 12 14.66 -14.66 -7.98
C ASN A 12 15.04 -15.78 -8.95
N TYR A 13 15.25 -15.42 -10.22
CA TYR A 13 15.73 -16.31 -11.28
C TYR A 13 17.27 -16.39 -11.28
N TYR A 14 17.82 -17.32 -12.07
CA TYR A 14 19.22 -17.80 -11.95
C TYR A 14 20.29 -16.70 -11.84
N SER A 15 20.23 -15.63 -12.63
CA SER A 15 21.24 -14.56 -12.63
C SER A 15 21.27 -13.74 -11.34
N VAL A 16 20.11 -13.50 -10.73
CA VAL A 16 19.98 -12.85 -9.43
C VAL A 16 20.44 -13.81 -8.32
N ARG A 17 20.01 -15.07 -8.37
CA ARG A 17 20.43 -16.09 -7.38
C ARG A 17 21.92 -16.41 -7.41
N SER A 18 22.56 -16.28 -8.58
CA SER A 18 23.99 -16.54 -8.75
C SER A 18 24.86 -15.30 -8.54
N GLY A 19 24.28 -14.15 -8.15
CA GLY A 19 24.99 -12.90 -7.92
C GLY A 19 25.61 -12.27 -9.18
N LYS A 20 25.30 -12.80 -10.37
CA LYS A 20 25.79 -12.29 -11.67
C LYS A 20 25.11 -11.00 -12.09
N ARG A 21 23.90 -10.76 -11.57
CA ARG A 21 23.21 -9.47 -11.61
C ARG A 21 23.04 -9.01 -10.17
N PRO A 22 23.54 -7.84 -9.78
CA PRO A 22 23.20 -7.28 -8.47
C PRO A 22 21.68 -7.15 -8.39
N ALA A 23 21.08 -7.65 -7.30
CA ALA A 23 19.73 -7.23 -6.93
C ALA A 23 19.86 -5.76 -6.54
N GLY A 24 19.34 -4.81 -7.32
CA GLY A 24 19.58 -3.41 -6.94
C GLY A 24 18.96 -2.32 -7.79
N ASP A 25 18.96 -2.43 -9.12
CA ASP A 25 18.35 -1.38 -9.93
C ASP A 25 17.03 -1.90 -10.46
N GLY A 26 15.94 -1.57 -9.75
CA GLY A 26 14.58 -1.75 -10.22
C GLY A 26 14.36 -1.11 -11.59
N PHE A 27 13.16 -1.25 -12.15
CA PHE A 27 12.80 -0.59 -13.39
C PHE A 27 13.00 0.92 -13.30
N SER A 28 13.54 1.50 -14.38
CA SER A 28 13.50 2.94 -14.60
C SER A 28 12.06 3.40 -14.86
N LEU A 29 11.78 4.71 -14.77
CA LEU A 29 10.44 5.23 -15.11
C LEU A 29 10.07 4.90 -16.58
N ALA A 30 11.06 4.89 -17.49
CA ALA A 30 10.85 4.52 -18.88
C ALA A 30 10.44 3.04 -19.03
N ASP A 31 11.10 2.13 -18.31
CA ASP A 31 10.72 0.71 -18.30
C ASP A 31 9.37 0.52 -17.64
N PHE A 32 9.10 1.23 -16.54
CA PHE A 32 7.82 1.17 -15.84
C PHE A 32 6.66 1.58 -16.75
N LYS A 33 6.78 2.71 -17.47
CA LYS A 33 5.79 3.13 -18.48
C LYS A 33 5.57 2.06 -19.56
N ARG A 34 6.62 1.39 -20.02
CA ARG A 34 6.52 0.32 -21.04
C ARG A 34 5.74 -0.89 -20.52
N PHE A 35 6.04 -1.35 -19.31
CA PHE A 35 5.31 -2.46 -18.69
C PHE A 35 3.86 -2.08 -18.38
N PHE A 36 3.64 -0.88 -17.82
CA PHE A 36 2.30 -0.34 -17.58
C PHE A 36 1.50 -0.28 -18.88
N ARG A 37 2.07 0.24 -19.97
CA ARG A 37 1.42 0.31 -21.28
C ARG A 37 0.94 -1.06 -21.76
N ALA A 38 1.80 -2.08 -21.65
CA ALA A 38 1.46 -3.43 -22.08
C ALA A 38 0.31 -4.03 -21.25
N ALA A 39 0.33 -3.84 -19.93
CA ALA A 39 -0.74 -4.29 -19.05
C ALA A 39 -2.04 -3.52 -19.28
N PHE A 40 -1.97 -2.19 -19.44
CA PHE A 40 -3.11 -1.33 -19.74
C PHE A 40 -3.77 -1.70 -21.07
N ASP A 41 -3.00 -1.88 -22.15
CA ASP A 41 -3.52 -2.25 -23.47
C ASP A 41 -4.28 -3.59 -23.41
N ARG A 42 -3.74 -4.56 -22.66
CA ARG A 42 -4.42 -5.85 -22.45
C ARG A 42 -5.72 -5.70 -21.67
N LEU A 43 -5.69 -5.03 -20.52
CA LEU A 43 -6.87 -4.82 -19.67
C LEU A 43 -7.96 -4.01 -20.40
N TRP A 44 -7.55 -3.02 -21.21
CA TRP A 44 -8.45 -2.27 -22.07
C TRP A 44 -9.11 -3.17 -23.12
N GLY A 45 -8.33 -3.99 -23.83
CA GLY A 45 -8.85 -4.96 -24.80
C GLY A 45 -9.77 -6.02 -24.19
N ASP A 46 -9.45 -6.47 -22.97
CA ASP A 46 -10.29 -7.38 -22.17
C ASP A 46 -11.54 -6.71 -21.59
N GLY A 47 -11.74 -5.41 -21.85
CA GLY A 47 -12.94 -4.67 -21.55
C GLY A 47 -13.08 -4.20 -20.09
N PHE A 48 -11.99 -4.20 -19.31
CA PHE A 48 -12.00 -3.81 -17.89
C PHE A 48 -12.42 -2.36 -17.64
N PHE A 49 -12.44 -1.54 -18.69
CA PHE A 49 -12.69 -0.12 -18.63
C PHE A 49 -13.96 0.28 -19.39
N GLN A 50 -14.66 -0.66 -20.03
CA GLN A 50 -15.82 -0.37 -20.88
C GLN A 50 -16.99 0.24 -20.11
N GLU A 51 -17.22 -0.17 -18.86
CA GLU A 51 -18.33 0.36 -18.04
C GLU A 51 -18.23 1.88 -17.87
N TRP A 52 -17.00 2.39 -17.72
CA TRP A 52 -16.75 3.80 -17.47
C TRP A 52 -16.46 4.58 -18.74
N PHE A 53 -15.58 4.08 -19.60
CA PHE A 53 -15.07 4.86 -20.74
C PHE A 53 -15.70 4.47 -22.07
N GLY A 54 -16.55 3.45 -22.07
CA GLY A 54 -17.21 2.98 -23.27
C GLY A 54 -16.33 2.12 -24.15
N TYR A 55 -16.79 1.91 -25.39
CA TYR A 55 -16.07 1.18 -26.43
C TYR A 55 -16.46 1.72 -27.80
N SER A 56 -15.62 1.45 -28.80
CA SER A 56 -15.93 1.78 -30.19
C SER A 56 -16.43 0.53 -30.91
N CYS A 57 -17.53 0.68 -31.64
CA CYS A 57 -18.14 -0.38 -32.43
C CYS A 57 -18.32 0.08 -33.87
N ILE A 58 -17.99 -0.78 -34.83
CA ILE A 58 -18.13 -0.47 -36.26
C ILE A 58 -19.58 -0.18 -36.68
N ASP A 59 -20.56 -0.76 -36.00
CA ASP A 59 -21.99 -0.57 -36.30
C ASP A 59 -22.63 0.59 -35.53
N ALA A 60 -22.17 0.84 -34.29
CA ALA A 60 -22.78 1.80 -33.37
C ALA A 60 -21.97 3.09 -33.19
N GLY A 61 -20.75 3.15 -33.76
CA GLY A 61 -19.79 4.20 -33.45
C GLY A 61 -19.28 4.09 -32.01
N ASP A 62 -18.95 5.23 -31.41
CA ASP A 62 -18.51 5.29 -30.03
C ASP A 62 -19.70 5.19 -29.07
N VAL A 63 -19.72 4.13 -28.27
CA VAL A 63 -20.70 3.89 -27.23
C VAL A 63 -20.15 4.42 -25.92
N ASN A 64 -20.79 5.45 -25.37
CA ASN A 64 -20.34 6.09 -24.13
C ASN A 64 -20.53 5.18 -22.91
N GLY A 65 -19.54 5.17 -22.02
CA GLY A 65 -19.68 4.61 -20.68
C GLY A 65 -20.22 5.63 -19.67
N LYS A 66 -20.12 5.30 -18.38
CA LYS A 66 -20.56 6.16 -17.26
C LYS A 66 -19.84 7.51 -17.18
N ALA A 67 -18.64 7.64 -17.73
CA ALA A 67 -17.89 8.89 -17.79
C ALA A 67 -18.49 9.90 -18.79
N GLY A 68 -19.39 9.46 -19.68
CA GLY A 68 -19.98 10.27 -20.74
C GLY A 68 -19.12 10.29 -22.01
N GLY A 69 -19.38 11.24 -22.90
CA GLY A 69 -18.69 11.34 -24.19
C GLY A 69 -17.36 12.11 -24.19
N ASP A 70 -17.04 12.81 -23.09
CA ASP A 70 -15.77 13.54 -22.95
C ASP A 70 -14.95 12.94 -21.80
N ASN A 71 -14.25 11.85 -22.11
CA ASN A 71 -13.40 11.14 -21.17
C ASN A 71 -12.25 12.02 -20.65
N ASN A 72 -11.72 12.94 -21.47
CA ASN A 72 -10.64 13.84 -21.05
C ASN A 72 -11.14 14.83 -19.98
N LEU A 73 -12.32 15.41 -20.17
CA LEU A 73 -12.93 16.29 -19.17
C LEU A 73 -13.28 15.52 -17.88
N PHE A 74 -13.71 14.27 -17.99
CA PHE A 74 -13.98 13.41 -16.83
C PHE A 74 -12.71 13.15 -16.00
N VAL A 75 -11.61 12.76 -16.66
CA VAL A 75 -10.30 12.56 -16.01
C VAL A 75 -9.81 13.86 -15.36
N PHE A 76 -9.85 14.98 -16.09
CA PHE A 76 -9.45 16.28 -15.56
C PHE A 76 -10.29 16.70 -14.34
N ARG A 77 -11.60 16.44 -14.34
CA ARG A 77 -12.46 16.75 -13.19
C ARG A 77 -12.03 15.98 -11.93
N LYS A 78 -11.52 14.77 -12.08
CA LYS A 78 -11.14 13.87 -10.99
C LYS A 78 -9.73 14.16 -10.48
N LEU A 79 -8.75 14.24 -11.39
CA LEU A 79 -7.33 14.36 -11.05
C LEU A 79 -6.85 15.82 -10.99
N ARG A 80 -7.61 16.77 -11.55
CA ARG A 80 -7.23 18.20 -11.62
C ARG A 80 -5.96 18.49 -12.40
N THR A 81 -5.49 17.52 -13.18
CA THR A 81 -4.32 17.60 -14.05
C THR A 81 -4.74 17.43 -15.51
N LEU A 82 -4.27 18.33 -16.38
CA LEU A 82 -4.52 18.26 -17.82
C LEU A 82 -3.49 17.39 -18.52
N GLY A 83 -3.88 16.79 -19.64
CA GLY A 83 -2.95 16.03 -20.48
C GLY A 83 -2.70 14.60 -19.99
N LEU A 84 -3.55 14.06 -19.11
CA LEU A 84 -3.53 12.66 -18.67
C LEU A 84 -4.44 11.73 -19.50
N TRP A 85 -5.12 12.26 -20.52
CA TRP A 85 -5.97 11.47 -21.40
C TRP A 85 -5.86 11.98 -22.85
N PRO A 86 -5.94 11.10 -23.86
CA PRO A 86 -5.95 9.63 -23.77
C PRO A 86 -4.57 9.05 -23.40
N ILE A 87 -4.54 8.00 -22.58
CA ILE A 87 -3.30 7.43 -22.02
C ILE A 87 -2.31 7.02 -23.12
N TRP A 88 -2.79 6.42 -24.22
CA TRP A 88 -1.92 5.96 -25.32
C TRP A 88 -1.08 7.05 -25.96
N GLU A 89 -1.55 8.30 -25.95
CA GLU A 89 -0.87 9.46 -26.53
C GLU A 89 -0.03 10.23 -25.52
N LYS A 90 -0.42 10.17 -24.24
CA LYS A 90 0.13 11.06 -23.21
C LYS A 90 1.16 10.39 -22.31
N LEU A 91 1.15 9.07 -22.22
CA LEU A 91 1.99 8.29 -21.29
C LEU A 91 3.48 8.63 -21.37
N ASP A 92 4.01 8.89 -22.57
CA ASP A 92 5.43 9.23 -22.74
C ASP A 92 5.81 10.51 -21.99
N ALA A 93 4.88 11.46 -21.86
CA ALA A 93 5.09 12.74 -21.18
C ALA A 93 4.90 12.68 -19.65
N TYR A 94 4.35 11.60 -19.10
CA TYR A 94 4.02 11.52 -17.66
C TYR A 94 5.25 11.66 -16.76
N ALA A 95 5.14 12.45 -15.69
CA ALA A 95 6.00 12.29 -14.53
C ALA A 95 5.65 10.99 -13.76
N GLU A 96 6.43 10.67 -12.73
CA GLU A 96 6.11 9.56 -11.81
C GLU A 96 4.72 9.76 -11.19
N ASP A 97 4.46 10.95 -10.66
CA ASP A 97 3.20 11.27 -9.99
C ASP A 97 2.00 11.17 -10.96
N ASP A 98 2.14 11.62 -12.21
CA ASP A 98 1.09 11.50 -13.23
C ASP A 98 0.70 10.03 -13.51
N LEU A 99 1.71 9.15 -13.54
CA LEU A 99 1.50 7.72 -13.76
C LEU A 99 0.86 7.06 -12.53
N PHE A 100 1.30 7.43 -11.33
CA PHE A 100 0.72 6.94 -10.08
C PHE A 100 -0.76 7.36 -9.94
N ASP A 101 -1.06 8.66 -10.14
CA ASP A 101 -2.42 9.19 -10.14
C ASP A 101 -3.29 8.45 -11.16
N MET A 102 -2.75 8.16 -12.36
CA MET A 102 -3.50 7.41 -13.36
C MET A 102 -3.72 5.94 -13.00
N ILE A 103 -2.79 5.29 -12.31
CA ILE A 103 -2.97 3.91 -11.84
C ILE A 103 -4.07 3.85 -10.77
N GLU A 104 -4.04 4.75 -9.77
CA GLU A 104 -5.08 4.84 -8.75
C GLU A 104 -6.46 5.16 -9.37
N PHE A 105 -6.48 6.10 -10.31
CA PHE A 105 -7.69 6.43 -11.06
C PHE A 105 -8.22 5.22 -11.85
N LEU A 106 -7.36 4.48 -12.57
CA LEU A 106 -7.80 3.30 -13.31
C LEU A 106 -8.31 2.21 -12.39
N TYR A 107 -7.71 2.02 -11.21
CA TYR A 107 -8.22 1.10 -10.19
C TYR A 107 -9.66 1.44 -9.80
N ASP A 108 -9.95 2.72 -9.49
CA ASP A 108 -11.29 3.16 -9.13
C ASP A 108 -12.35 2.85 -10.20
N HIS A 109 -11.93 2.84 -11.46
CA HIS A 109 -12.78 2.69 -12.65
C HIS A 109 -12.60 1.33 -13.36
N ALA A 110 -11.91 0.37 -12.73
CA ALA A 110 -11.77 -0.99 -13.24
C ALA A 110 -13.00 -1.83 -12.89
N SER A 111 -13.59 -2.49 -13.87
CA SER A 111 -14.68 -3.44 -13.67
C SER A 111 -14.65 -4.56 -14.70
N LYS A 112 -14.75 -5.80 -14.24
CA LYS A 112 -14.66 -6.97 -15.12
C LYS A 112 -15.98 -7.17 -15.85
N GLY A 113 -15.95 -7.26 -17.18
CA GLY A 113 -17.11 -7.70 -17.95
C GLY A 113 -17.52 -9.14 -17.60
N ILE A 114 -18.77 -9.32 -17.17
CA ILE A 114 -19.29 -10.65 -16.76
C ILE A 114 -20.43 -11.15 -17.65
N ASP A 115 -21.04 -10.27 -18.44
CA ASP A 115 -22.11 -10.61 -19.40
C ASP A 115 -22.05 -9.65 -20.58
N GLY A 116 -22.22 -10.15 -21.80
CA GLY A 116 -22.03 -9.38 -23.02
C GLY A 116 -22.10 -10.24 -24.28
N SER A 117 -21.91 -9.60 -25.43
CA SER A 117 -21.83 -10.27 -26.72
C SER A 117 -20.46 -10.05 -27.35
N TYR A 118 -19.89 -11.10 -27.95
CA TYR A 118 -18.69 -10.97 -28.74
C TYR A 118 -19.06 -10.60 -30.18
N HIS A 119 -18.63 -9.42 -30.61
CA HIS A 119 -18.80 -8.96 -31.97
C HIS A 119 -17.56 -9.31 -32.80
N GLN A 120 -17.64 -10.42 -33.55
CA GLN A 120 -16.50 -10.95 -34.31
C GLN A 120 -16.20 -10.17 -35.60
N PHE A 121 -17.12 -9.36 -36.11
CA PHE A 121 -16.93 -8.67 -37.37
C PHE A 121 -15.84 -7.60 -37.23
N ASN A 122 -14.85 -7.62 -38.12
CA ASN A 122 -13.72 -6.69 -38.16
C ASN A 122 -12.95 -6.57 -36.82
N ASP A 123 -12.83 -7.68 -36.08
CA ASP A 123 -12.15 -7.74 -34.78
C ASP A 123 -12.65 -6.69 -33.77
N CYS A 124 -13.96 -6.37 -33.81
CA CYS A 124 -14.60 -5.39 -32.94
C CYS A 124 -14.48 -5.74 -31.44
N GLY A 125 -14.63 -7.03 -31.11
CA GLY A 125 -14.37 -7.54 -29.76
C GLY A 125 -15.60 -7.67 -28.87
N TRP A 126 -15.41 -7.70 -27.56
CA TRP A 126 -16.50 -7.86 -26.58
C TRP A 126 -17.26 -6.56 -26.35
N HIS A 127 -18.59 -6.63 -26.32
CA HIS A 127 -19.48 -5.58 -25.85
C HIS A 127 -20.14 -6.04 -24.56
N TYR A 128 -19.62 -5.59 -23.42
CA TYR A 128 -20.15 -5.98 -22.12
C TYR A 128 -21.38 -5.15 -21.73
N SER A 129 -22.34 -5.80 -21.09
CA SER A 129 -23.59 -5.21 -20.60
C SER A 129 -23.72 -5.29 -19.08
N LYS A 130 -22.99 -6.20 -18.42
CA LYS A 130 -22.87 -6.29 -16.96
C LYS A 130 -21.41 -6.39 -16.54
N PHE A 131 -21.14 -5.81 -15.38
CA PHE A 131 -19.80 -5.65 -14.86
C PHE A 131 -19.71 -6.05 -13.39
N ASP A 132 -18.55 -6.54 -12.98
CA ASP A 132 -18.16 -6.80 -11.60
C ASP A 132 -16.98 -5.87 -11.22
N PRO A 133 -17.26 -4.75 -10.53
CA PRO A 133 -16.23 -3.81 -10.09
C PRO A 133 -15.22 -4.42 -9.11
N GLN A 134 -15.65 -5.32 -8.23
CA GLN A 134 -14.76 -5.92 -7.23
C GLN A 134 -13.74 -6.83 -7.92
N ALA A 135 -14.21 -7.73 -8.79
CA ALA A 135 -13.32 -8.58 -9.57
C ALA A 135 -12.41 -7.77 -10.52
N GLY A 136 -12.91 -6.67 -11.09
CA GLY A 136 -12.13 -5.77 -11.92
C GLY A 136 -10.95 -5.14 -11.17
N ARG A 137 -11.24 -4.58 -9.99
CA ARG A 137 -10.25 -3.99 -9.08
C ARG A 137 -9.21 -4.99 -8.60
N ASP A 138 -9.65 -6.18 -8.21
CA ASP A 138 -8.75 -7.22 -7.70
C ASP A 138 -7.74 -7.67 -8.76
N ILE A 139 -8.20 -7.89 -9.99
CA ILE A 139 -7.33 -8.26 -11.12
C ILE A 139 -6.41 -7.10 -11.50
N PHE A 140 -6.95 -5.88 -11.65
CA PHE A 140 -6.14 -4.69 -11.95
C PHE A 140 -5.02 -4.51 -10.93
N ARG A 141 -5.34 -4.61 -9.63
CA ARG A 141 -4.37 -4.51 -8.54
C ARG A 141 -3.29 -5.58 -8.63
N GLN A 142 -3.67 -6.83 -8.87
CA GLN A 142 -2.71 -7.93 -9.02
C GLN A 142 -1.71 -7.64 -10.16
N GLU A 143 -2.21 -7.24 -11.32
CA GLU A 143 -1.39 -6.93 -12.49
C GLU A 143 -0.47 -5.73 -12.25
N MET A 144 -0.97 -4.65 -11.65
CA MET A 144 -0.15 -3.48 -11.35
C MET A 144 0.93 -3.80 -10.32
N ASN A 145 0.63 -4.63 -9.31
CA ASN A 145 1.59 -5.01 -8.28
C ASN A 145 2.71 -5.92 -8.80
N GLU A 146 2.51 -6.62 -9.90
CA GLU A 146 3.58 -7.33 -10.60
C GLU A 146 4.60 -6.40 -11.25
N ILE A 147 4.27 -5.12 -11.45
CA ILE A 147 5.14 -4.14 -12.08
C ILE A 147 5.67 -3.16 -11.03
N LEU A 148 4.79 -2.62 -10.19
CA LEU A 148 5.11 -1.64 -9.13
C LEU A 148 6.17 -2.14 -8.16
N ALA A 149 6.15 -3.43 -7.83
CA ALA A 149 7.11 -4.00 -6.88
C ALA A 149 8.56 -4.00 -7.39
N ASP A 150 8.77 -3.92 -8.70
CA ASP A 150 10.11 -3.81 -9.29
C ASP A 150 10.48 -2.38 -9.68
N TYR A 151 9.59 -1.40 -9.56
CA TYR A 151 9.86 -0.01 -9.93
C TYR A 151 10.57 0.75 -8.81
N GLY A 152 11.73 1.36 -9.09
CA GLY A 152 12.48 2.17 -8.14
C GLY A 152 12.74 1.43 -6.80
N PRO A 153 12.37 1.99 -5.64
CA PRO A 153 12.49 1.33 -4.33
C PRO A 153 11.45 0.23 -4.08
N GLY A 154 10.53 -0.01 -5.02
CA GLY A 154 9.41 -0.93 -4.88
C GLY A 154 8.16 -0.25 -4.32
N PHE A 155 7.03 -0.51 -4.97
CA PHE A 155 5.71 0.00 -4.59
C PHE A 155 4.65 -1.10 -4.64
N GLU A 156 3.51 -0.85 -4.01
CA GLU A 156 2.29 -1.63 -4.18
C GLU A 156 1.07 -0.72 -4.26
N LEU A 157 0.09 -1.11 -5.07
CA LEU A 157 -1.28 -0.65 -5.02
C LEU A 157 -2.01 -1.46 -3.94
N SER A 158 -2.48 -0.76 -2.92
CA SER A 158 -3.18 -1.35 -1.78
C SER A 158 -4.59 -1.83 -2.15
N ASN A 159 -5.24 -2.57 -1.24
CA ASN A 159 -6.66 -2.93 -1.39
C ASN A 159 -7.60 -1.71 -1.44
N ALA A 160 -7.14 -0.55 -0.94
CA ALA A 160 -7.88 0.70 -1.01
C ALA A 160 -7.66 1.47 -2.33
N GLY A 161 -6.77 0.99 -3.20
CA GLY A 161 -6.44 1.68 -4.46
C GLY A 161 -5.38 2.76 -4.33
N GLU A 162 -4.66 2.81 -3.21
CA GLU A 162 -3.58 3.77 -2.97
C GLU A 162 -2.22 3.14 -3.23
N ILE A 163 -1.32 3.87 -3.90
CA ILE A 163 0.07 3.47 -4.10
C ILE A 163 0.88 3.76 -2.83
N LEU A 164 1.52 2.72 -2.32
CA LEU A 164 2.34 2.74 -1.12
C LEU A 164 3.75 2.31 -1.48
N THR A 165 4.77 2.90 -0.85
CA THR A 165 6.12 2.34 -0.92
C THR A 165 6.13 0.96 -0.26
N LEU A 166 6.80 -0.01 -0.89
CA LEU A 166 7.12 -1.25 -0.21
C LEU A 166 7.99 -0.95 1.01
N ALA A 167 7.83 -1.76 2.04
CA ALA A 167 8.79 -1.75 3.14
C ALA A 167 10.17 -2.08 2.58
N ASP A 168 11.23 -1.38 2.99
CA ASP A 168 12.58 -1.90 2.82
C ASP A 168 12.59 -3.33 3.35
N ASP A 169 13.13 -4.29 2.57
CA ASP A 169 13.09 -5.73 2.90
C ASP A 169 13.59 -6.01 4.32
N GLU A 170 14.51 -5.18 4.83
CA GLU A 170 15.05 -5.25 6.20
C GLU A 170 13.99 -5.07 7.29
N PHE A 171 12.94 -4.28 7.03
CA PHE A 171 11.87 -3.96 7.98
C PHE A 171 10.50 -4.53 7.57
N ALA A 172 10.38 -5.18 6.41
CA ALA A 172 9.15 -5.81 5.97
C ALA A 172 8.53 -6.77 7.02
N PRO A 173 9.30 -7.63 7.73
CA PRO A 173 8.72 -8.52 8.72
C PRO A 173 8.00 -7.81 9.87
N ILE A 174 8.50 -6.64 10.31
CA ILE A 174 7.88 -5.92 11.43
C ILE A 174 6.66 -5.12 10.98
N LEU A 175 6.63 -4.65 9.73
CA LEU A 175 5.46 -3.98 9.16
C LEU A 175 4.31 -4.97 8.93
N SER A 176 4.61 -6.18 8.46
CA SER A 176 3.61 -7.25 8.24
C SER A 176 3.24 -8.03 9.51
N ALA A 177 3.94 -7.83 10.62
CA ALA A 177 3.64 -8.55 11.85
C ALA A 177 2.30 -8.11 12.44
N ASP A 178 1.49 -9.11 12.81
CA ASP A 178 0.26 -8.90 13.57
C ASP A 178 0.54 -8.27 14.94
N VAL A 179 -0.45 -7.50 15.39
CA VAL A 179 -0.44 -6.75 16.66
C VAL A 179 -1.43 -7.44 17.61
N PRO A 180 -0.98 -8.40 18.45
CA PRO A 180 -1.87 -9.16 19.32
C PRO A 180 -2.25 -8.31 20.54
N HIS A 181 -3.47 -7.80 20.56
CA HIS A 181 -4.04 -7.09 21.69
C HIS A 181 -5.56 -7.24 21.69
N ALA A 182 -6.24 -7.26 22.84
CA ALA A 182 -7.71 -7.41 22.88
C ALA A 182 -8.44 -6.14 22.40
N ASP A 183 -7.96 -4.97 22.81
CA ASP A 183 -8.51 -3.68 22.39
C ASP A 183 -8.09 -3.33 20.96
N ALA A 184 -9.00 -3.56 20.01
CA ALA A 184 -8.79 -3.27 18.59
C ALA A 184 -8.64 -1.76 18.36
N ALA A 185 -9.58 -0.99 18.89
CA ALA A 185 -9.78 0.40 18.53
C ALA A 185 -8.67 1.31 19.05
N ASN A 186 -8.12 1.01 20.23
CA ASN A 186 -7.05 1.83 20.84
C ASN A 186 -5.64 1.33 20.52
N VAL A 187 -5.49 0.10 20.02
CA VAL A 187 -4.17 -0.49 19.76
C VAL A 187 -4.04 -0.97 18.31
N ARG A 188 -4.75 -2.02 17.92
CA ARG A 188 -4.55 -2.66 16.61
C ARG A 188 -4.83 -1.71 15.45
N ASP A 189 -6.02 -1.11 15.44
CA ASP A 189 -6.48 -0.24 14.35
C ASP A 189 -5.62 1.03 14.25
N ARG A 190 -5.14 1.54 15.39
CA ARG A 190 -4.23 2.70 15.43
C ARG A 190 -2.84 2.36 14.91
N VAL A 191 -2.30 1.19 15.25
CA VAL A 191 -1.00 0.75 14.73
C VAL A 191 -1.10 0.54 13.21
N GLU A 192 -2.15 -0.11 12.72
CA GLU A 192 -2.35 -0.29 11.27
C GLU A 192 -2.54 1.04 10.54
N ALA A 193 -3.33 1.97 11.10
CA ALA A 193 -3.48 3.31 10.54
C ALA A 193 -2.14 4.07 10.50
N ALA A 194 -1.32 3.96 11.55
CA ALA A 194 0.01 4.57 11.59
C ALA A 194 0.96 3.95 10.55
N LYS A 195 0.97 2.62 10.42
CA LYS A 195 1.73 1.91 9.37
C LYS A 195 1.33 2.41 7.98
N LEU A 196 0.04 2.54 7.70
CA LEU A 196 -0.47 3.02 6.42
C LEU A 196 -0.05 4.47 6.15
N LYS A 197 -0.25 5.39 7.11
CA LYS A 197 0.17 6.80 7.02
C LYS A 197 1.67 6.94 6.73
N TYR A 198 2.51 6.15 7.40
CA TYR A 198 3.96 6.23 7.20
C TYR A 198 4.38 5.87 5.76
N ARG A 199 3.65 4.94 5.13
CA ARG A 199 3.94 4.43 3.78
C ARG A 199 3.48 5.36 2.65
N ARG A 200 2.59 6.33 2.91
CA ARG A 200 2.06 7.29 1.92
C ARG A 200 3.00 8.47 1.56
N ARG A 201 4.31 8.34 1.83
CA ARG A 201 5.42 9.28 1.51
C ARG A 201 5.36 10.71 2.11
N ALA A 202 4.20 11.31 2.34
CA ALA A 202 4.13 12.70 2.80
C ALA A 202 4.82 12.90 4.17
N LEU A 203 5.73 13.86 4.26
CA LEU A 203 6.50 14.12 5.49
C LEU A 203 5.62 14.47 6.69
N SER A 204 4.50 15.16 6.46
CA SER A 204 3.49 15.44 7.48
C SER A 204 2.82 14.15 7.98
N GLU A 205 2.46 13.25 7.08
CA GLU A 205 1.83 11.97 7.43
C GLU A 205 2.79 11.04 8.18
N ARG A 206 4.08 11.04 7.81
CA ARG A 206 5.12 10.31 8.56
C ARG A 206 5.26 10.82 10.00
N LYS A 207 5.19 12.13 10.21
CA LYS A 207 5.18 12.71 11.57
C LYS A 207 3.95 12.30 12.36
N ASP A 208 2.78 12.31 11.73
CA ASP A 208 1.53 11.91 12.38
C ASP A 208 1.50 10.41 12.70
N ALA A 209 2.04 9.56 11.82
CA ALA A 209 2.21 8.14 12.10
C ALA A 209 3.04 7.88 13.37
N ILE A 210 4.15 8.60 13.55
CA ILE A 210 4.99 8.48 14.75
C ILE A 210 4.25 8.94 16.00
N ARG A 211 3.44 10.00 15.91
CA ARG A 211 2.59 10.46 17.02
C ARG A 211 1.55 9.41 17.41
N ASP A 212 0.88 8.83 16.42
CA ASP A 212 -0.11 7.77 16.64
C ASP A 212 0.53 6.57 17.35
N LEU A 213 1.72 6.13 16.92
CA LEU A 213 2.44 5.05 17.60
C LEU A 213 2.86 5.42 19.03
N ALA A 214 3.34 6.65 19.26
CA ALA A 214 3.69 7.10 20.60
C ALA A 214 2.47 7.10 21.54
N ASP A 215 1.30 7.49 21.04
CA ASP A 215 0.04 7.47 21.79
C ASP A 215 -0.44 6.04 22.11
N VAL A 216 -0.28 5.11 21.17
CA VAL A 216 -0.49 3.68 21.45
C VAL A 216 0.47 3.19 22.54
N LEU A 217 1.76 3.53 22.45
CA LEU A 217 2.73 3.10 23.44
C LEU A 217 2.37 3.64 24.84
N GLU A 218 1.99 4.92 24.96
CA GLU A 218 1.56 5.51 26.23
C GLU A 218 0.29 4.87 26.78
N PHE A 219 -0.67 4.54 25.92
CA PHE A 219 -1.88 3.80 26.33
C PHE A 219 -1.50 2.45 26.96
N LEU A 220 -0.55 1.74 26.37
CA LEU A 220 -0.04 0.45 26.86
C LEU A 220 0.81 0.56 28.14
N ARG A 221 1.13 1.77 28.62
CA ARG A 221 2.09 1.99 29.72
C ARG A 221 1.72 1.27 31.01
N ALA A 222 0.44 1.29 31.37
CA ALA A 222 -0.03 0.67 32.61
C ALA A 222 0.15 -0.86 32.56
N GLU A 223 -0.14 -1.48 31.42
CA GLU A 223 0.05 -2.92 31.21
C GLU A 223 1.54 -3.25 31.11
N ALA A 224 2.33 -2.43 30.40
CA ALA A 224 3.78 -2.61 30.26
C ALA A 224 4.51 -2.60 31.60
N LYS A 225 4.06 -1.80 32.58
CA LYS A 225 4.61 -1.78 33.96
C LYS A 225 4.49 -3.12 34.68
N SER A 226 3.54 -3.98 34.29
CA SER A 226 3.40 -5.31 34.89
C SER A 226 4.42 -6.33 34.36
N VAL A 227 5.05 -6.03 33.22
CA VAL A 227 5.94 -6.96 32.50
C VAL A 227 7.37 -6.44 32.29
N LEU A 228 7.63 -5.15 32.53
CA LEU A 228 8.93 -4.51 32.42
C LEU A 228 9.44 -4.03 33.79
N SER A 229 10.76 -3.93 33.94
CA SER A 229 11.33 -3.25 35.11
C SER A 229 11.05 -1.74 35.03
N SER A 230 11.00 -1.07 36.19
CA SER A 230 10.75 0.37 36.25
C SER A 230 11.81 1.21 35.51
N LYS A 231 13.04 0.69 35.39
CA LYS A 231 14.13 1.36 34.67
C LYS A 231 13.96 1.18 33.15
N ASP A 232 13.65 -0.04 32.70
CA ASP A 232 13.44 -0.31 31.28
C ASP A 232 12.20 0.41 30.73
N GLU A 233 11.13 0.50 31.54
CA GLU A 233 9.95 1.31 31.22
C GLU A 233 10.33 2.79 31.09
N ALA A 234 11.09 3.34 32.04
CA ALA A 234 11.51 4.73 31.97
C ALA A 234 12.31 5.01 30.68
N ASP A 235 13.24 4.14 30.31
CA ASP A 235 14.07 4.31 29.12
C ASP A 235 13.25 4.22 27.82
N LEU A 236 12.34 3.24 27.72
CA LEU A 236 11.51 3.05 26.52
C LEU A 236 10.51 4.20 26.28
N PHE A 237 9.99 4.78 27.36
CA PHE A 237 8.95 5.82 27.31
C PHE A 237 9.52 7.25 27.34
N GLN A 238 10.79 7.45 27.68
CA GLN A 238 11.43 8.78 27.67
C GLN A 238 11.63 9.34 26.25
N LEU A 239 11.81 8.50 25.24
CA LEU A 239 12.08 8.94 23.87
C LEU A 239 10.93 9.82 23.31
N ALA A 240 9.67 9.52 23.65
CA ALA A 240 8.51 10.29 23.19
C ALA A 240 8.46 11.72 23.71
N ASN A 241 9.01 11.95 24.90
CA ASN A 241 8.98 13.26 25.56
C ASN A 241 10.14 14.16 25.15
N ASN A 242 11.29 13.57 24.81
CA ASN A 242 12.54 14.32 24.58
C ASN A 242 12.75 14.76 23.12
N PHE A 243 12.13 14.09 22.14
CA PHE A 243 12.34 14.40 20.72
C PHE A 243 11.16 15.11 20.04
N GLY A 244 10.29 15.77 20.81
CA GLY A 244 9.33 16.73 20.26
C GLY A 244 8.19 16.18 19.41
N ILE A 245 7.92 14.89 19.54
CA ILE A 245 6.82 14.22 18.83
C ILE A 245 5.46 14.76 19.31
N ARG A 246 5.32 15.06 20.62
CA ARG A 246 4.05 15.42 21.26
C ARG A 246 3.77 16.92 21.46
N HIS A 247 4.79 17.79 21.48
CA HIS A 247 4.60 19.21 21.81
C HIS A 247 5.50 20.10 20.96
N HIS A 248 5.01 21.21 20.42
CA HIS A 248 5.86 22.25 19.81
C HIS A 248 6.52 23.09 20.92
N ARG A 249 7.65 22.64 21.50
CA ARG A 249 8.47 23.46 22.43
C ARG A 249 9.66 24.07 21.70
N ARG A 250 10.05 25.29 22.09
CA ARG A 250 11.14 26.08 21.46
C ARG A 250 12.54 25.48 21.68
N ASP A 251 12.64 24.53 22.59
CA ASP A 251 13.86 23.96 23.16
C ASP A 251 14.18 22.56 22.57
N GLN A 252 13.58 22.23 21.43
CA GLN A 252 13.73 20.93 20.78
C GLN A 252 14.93 20.86 19.86
N LYS A 253 15.62 19.71 19.90
CA LYS A 253 16.67 19.35 18.94
C LYS A 253 16.03 19.03 17.59
N THR A 254 15.80 20.06 16.77
CA THR A 254 15.22 19.93 15.41
C THR A 254 16.28 19.85 14.32
N ASP A 255 17.56 19.83 14.68
CA ASP A 255 18.71 19.87 13.76
C ASP A 255 19.09 18.48 13.19
N TYR A 256 18.09 17.63 12.94
CA TYR A 256 18.30 16.31 12.35
C TYR A 256 17.79 16.28 10.91
N ASP A 257 18.40 15.44 10.08
CA ASP A 257 17.80 15.08 8.79
C ASP A 257 16.41 14.48 9.05
N SER A 258 15.39 15.18 8.58
CA SER A 258 14.00 14.81 8.87
C SER A 258 13.65 13.44 8.30
N SER A 259 14.21 13.05 7.15
CA SER A 259 13.89 11.76 6.54
C SER A 259 14.48 10.59 7.34
N ILE A 260 15.75 10.70 7.74
CA ILE A 260 16.46 9.69 8.52
C ILE A 260 15.85 9.58 9.92
N TRP A 261 15.60 10.73 10.56
CA TRP A 261 15.05 10.78 11.90
C TRP A 261 13.63 10.21 11.98
N LEU A 262 12.76 10.57 11.02
CA LEU A 262 11.38 10.03 10.97
C LEU A 262 11.39 8.51 10.77
N SER A 263 12.28 8.00 9.91
CA SER A 263 12.42 6.55 9.70
C SER A 263 12.86 5.82 10.96
N TRP A 264 13.93 6.30 11.60
CA TRP A 264 14.40 5.72 12.85
C TRP A 264 13.33 5.72 13.94
N MET A 265 12.63 6.83 14.14
CA MET A 265 11.59 6.93 15.16
C MET A 265 10.41 6.03 14.89
N PHE A 266 9.93 5.97 13.64
CA PHE A 266 8.81 5.11 13.28
C PHE A 266 9.11 3.64 13.62
N TYR A 267 10.26 3.13 13.18
CA TYR A 267 10.64 1.74 13.46
C TYR A 267 10.97 1.49 14.92
N TYR A 268 11.54 2.48 15.64
CA TYR A 268 11.73 2.39 17.09
C TYR A 268 10.39 2.14 17.81
N TYR A 269 9.38 3.00 17.60
CA TYR A 269 8.09 2.84 18.28
C TYR A 269 7.39 1.54 17.89
N LEU A 270 7.38 1.22 16.60
CA LEU A 270 6.74 0.00 16.12
C LEU A 270 7.36 -1.25 16.77
N ALA A 271 8.70 -1.31 16.84
CA ALA A 271 9.41 -2.39 17.51
C ALA A 271 9.12 -2.45 19.01
N THR A 272 9.11 -1.31 19.69
CA THR A 272 8.78 -1.25 21.13
C THR A 272 7.36 -1.73 21.41
N ILE A 273 6.37 -1.29 20.62
CA ILE A 273 4.97 -1.75 20.76
C ILE A 273 4.88 -3.26 20.57
N HIS A 274 5.50 -3.79 19.52
CA HIS A 274 5.54 -5.23 19.26
C HIS A 274 6.18 -6.03 20.39
N ALA A 275 7.22 -5.50 21.03
CA ALA A 275 7.87 -6.13 22.18
C ALA A 275 6.95 -6.09 23.42
N CYS A 276 6.38 -4.93 23.75
CA CYS A 276 5.46 -4.75 24.87
C CYS A 276 4.26 -5.70 24.77
N LEU A 277 3.60 -5.75 23.60
CA LEU A 277 2.42 -6.58 23.40
C LEU A 277 2.71 -8.07 23.56
N ARG A 278 3.83 -8.55 23.02
CA ARG A 278 4.23 -9.96 23.18
C ARG A 278 4.60 -10.31 24.62
N LEU A 279 5.19 -9.38 25.37
CA LEU A 279 5.44 -9.57 26.80
C LEU A 279 4.15 -9.62 27.61
N ILE A 280 3.21 -8.72 27.33
CA ILE A 280 1.88 -8.68 27.96
C ILE A 280 1.11 -9.97 27.66
N GLU A 281 1.05 -10.39 26.40
CA GLU A 281 0.40 -11.63 25.97
C GLU A 281 1.01 -12.84 26.66
N LYS A 282 2.35 -12.94 26.70
CA LYS A 282 3.04 -14.03 27.40
C LYS A 282 2.73 -14.06 28.90
N SER A 283 2.65 -12.91 29.56
CA SER A 283 2.28 -12.81 30.98
C SER A 283 0.83 -13.27 31.21
N ASN A 284 -0.09 -12.86 30.33
CA ASN A 284 -1.50 -13.24 30.40
C ASN A 284 -1.72 -14.75 30.17
N ILE A 285 -0.93 -15.36 29.28
CA ILE A 285 -0.95 -16.82 29.04
C ILE A 285 -0.35 -17.59 30.22
N ALA A 286 0.67 -17.04 30.89
CA ALA A 286 1.38 -17.74 31.97
C ALA A 286 0.55 -17.93 33.25
N GLY A 287 -0.41 -17.05 33.56
CA GLY A 287 -1.25 -17.13 34.76
C GLY A 287 -0.48 -17.12 36.10
N PRO A 288 -1.13 -16.92 37.26
CA PRO A 288 -0.43 -16.96 38.54
C PRO A 288 0.03 -18.40 38.82
N SER A 289 1.34 -18.62 38.86
CA SER A 289 1.95 -19.88 39.27
C SER A 289 1.35 -20.35 40.61
N SER A 290 0.72 -21.52 40.61
CA SER A 290 0.24 -22.17 41.83
C SER A 290 1.39 -22.35 42.83
N PRO A 291 1.18 -22.09 44.14
CA PRO A 291 2.24 -22.22 45.11
C PRO A 291 2.66 -23.70 45.22
N THR A 292 3.96 -23.93 45.07
CA THR A 292 4.61 -25.22 45.28
C THR A 292 4.24 -25.76 46.66
N PRO A 293 3.73 -27.00 46.79
CA PRO A 293 3.47 -27.57 48.11
C PRO A 293 4.82 -27.74 48.83
N GLN A 294 4.96 -27.09 49.98
CA GLN A 294 6.02 -27.40 50.94
C GLN A 294 5.76 -28.82 51.46
N ASN A 295 6.65 -29.75 51.11
CA ASN A 295 6.68 -31.07 51.72
C ASN A 295 7.17 -30.93 53.16
N SER A 296 6.31 -31.33 54.10
CA SER A 296 6.65 -31.68 55.49
C SER A 296 7.19 -33.11 55.55
#